data_AF-A0A182HSF5-F1
#
_entry.id   AF-A0A182HSF5-F1
#
_cell.length_a   1.000
_cell.length_b   1.000
_cell.length_c   1.000
_cell.angle_alpha   90.00
_cell.angle_beta   90.00
_cell.angle_gamma   90.00
#
_symmetry.space_group_name_H-M   'P 1'
#
loop_
_entity.id
_entity.type
_entity.pdbx_description
1 polymer ?
#
loop_
_entity_poly.entity_id
_entity_poly.type
_entity_poly.pdbx_seq_one_letter_code
_entity_poly.pdbx_strand_id
1 'polypeptide(L)'
;MHMYGKLCTLFLLLAWCNVAFTRQVVPNIQVCPDFAEFAFTYECQPTCAERICIITPTSVKRDACTCKLGYIREYKNGPCIRTSRCPL
;
A
#
# COMPACT_ATOMS: atom_id res chain seq x y z
N MET A 1 -24.09 -1.94 -55.12
CA MET A 1 -23.84 -2.83 -53.96
C MET A 1 -22.61 -2.30 -53.19
N HIS A 2 -22.76 -1.25 -52.37
CA HIS A 2 -21.62 -0.62 -51.68
C HIS A 2 -21.96 -0.17 -50.23
N MET A 3 -22.96 -0.80 -49.61
CA MET A 3 -23.39 -0.46 -48.24
C MET A 3 -22.96 -1.46 -47.17
N TYR A 4 -22.39 -2.62 -47.53
CA TYR A 4 -21.99 -3.64 -46.56
C TYR A 4 -20.57 -3.48 -46.01
N GLY A 5 -19.64 -2.91 -46.79
CA GLY A 5 -18.24 -2.76 -46.36
C GLY A 5 -18.03 -1.73 -45.24
N LYS A 6 -18.82 -0.66 -45.22
CA LYS A 6 -18.75 0.41 -44.20
C LYS A 6 -19.37 0.00 -42.86
N LEU A 7 -20.43 -0.81 -42.88
CA LEU A 7 -21.02 -1.36 -41.65
C LEU A 7 -20.10 -2.37 -40.97
N CYS A 8 -19.41 -3.21 -41.75
CA CYS A 8 -18.50 -4.23 -41.21
C CYS A 8 -17.28 -3.60 -40.50
N THR A 9 -16.74 -2.51 -41.06
CA THR A 9 -15.65 -1.75 -40.44
C THR A 9 -16.10 -1.03 -39.17
N LEU A 10 -17.32 -0.50 -39.12
CA LEU A 10 -17.89 0.12 -37.92
C LEU A 10 -18.10 -0.91 -36.78
N PHE A 11 -18.60 -2.11 -37.10
CA PHE A 11 -18.78 -3.20 -36.13
C PHE A 11 -17.45 -3.71 -35.56
N LEU A 12 -16.40 -3.80 -36.39
CA LEU A 12 -15.06 -4.20 -35.94
C LEU A 12 -14.42 -3.14 -35.02
N LEU A 13 -14.60 -1.85 -35.32
CA LEU A 13 -14.15 -0.76 -34.46
C LEU A 13 -14.89 -0.74 -33.11
N LEU A 14 -16.21 -0.94 -33.12
CA LEU A 14 -17.02 -1.01 -31.90
C LEU A 14 -16.64 -2.24 -31.05
N ALA A 15 -16.36 -3.38 -31.67
CA ALA A 15 -15.89 -4.56 -30.95
C ALA A 15 -14.51 -4.33 -30.29
N TRP A 16 -13.60 -3.61 -30.94
CA TRP A 16 -12.29 -3.26 -30.37
C TRP A 16 -12.39 -2.21 -29.25
N CYS A 17 -13.29 -1.23 -29.35
CA CYS A 17 -13.52 -0.26 -28.27
C CYS A 17 -14.02 -0.92 -26.98
N ASN A 18 -14.86 -1.96 -27.08
CA ASN A 18 -15.38 -2.66 -25.90
C ASN A 18 -14.32 -3.52 -25.19
N VAL A 19 -13.31 -4.03 -25.90
CA VAL A 19 -12.24 -4.87 -25.32
C VAL A 19 -11.16 -4.03 -24.63
N ALA A 20 -10.91 -2.80 -25.08
CA ALA A 20 -9.93 -1.90 -24.47
C ALA A 20 -10.37 -1.34 -23.10
N PHE A 21 -11.66 -1.48 -22.75
CA PHE A 21 -12.24 -0.97 -21.51
C PHE A 21 -12.63 -2.11 -20.54
N THR A 22 -11.85 -3.20 -20.51
CA THR A 22 -11.87 -4.05 -19.32
C THR A 22 -11.33 -3.21 -18.17
N ARG A 23 -12.24 -2.79 -17.28
CA ARG A 23 -11.97 -2.10 -16.01
C ARG A 23 -10.62 -2.54 -15.46
N GLN A 24 -9.63 -1.66 -15.50
CA GLN A 24 -8.40 -1.85 -14.72
C GLN A 24 -8.85 -1.92 -13.27
N VAL A 25 -8.93 -3.13 -12.72
CA VAL A 25 -9.02 -3.34 -11.28
C VAL A 25 -7.67 -2.87 -10.77
N VAL A 26 -7.57 -1.59 -10.41
CA VAL A 26 -6.39 -1.08 -9.71
C VAL A 26 -6.37 -1.87 -8.41
N PRO A 27 -5.41 -2.80 -8.21
CA PRO A 27 -5.32 -3.48 -6.94
C PRO A 27 -5.15 -2.38 -5.88
N ASN A 28 -5.93 -2.45 -4.81
CA ASN A 28 -5.76 -1.60 -3.64
C ASN A 28 -4.42 -1.98 -2.98
N ILE A 29 -3.32 -1.56 -3.58
CA ILE A 29 -1.97 -1.80 -3.07
C ILE A 29 -1.81 -0.82 -1.91
N GLN A 30 -1.81 -1.34 -0.69
CA GLN A 30 -1.50 -0.55 0.47
C GLN A 30 -0.03 -0.15 0.42
N VAL A 31 0.25 1.09 -0.02
CA VAL A 31 1.61 1.61 -0.13
C VAL A 31 2.04 2.14 1.24
N CYS A 32 3.06 1.50 1.82
CA CYS A 32 3.69 1.99 3.04
C CYS A 32 4.82 2.99 2.74
N PRO A 33 5.11 3.92 3.66
CA PRO A 33 6.27 4.81 3.56
C PRO A 33 7.60 4.05 3.51
N ASP A 34 8.67 4.76 3.19
CA ASP A 34 10.02 4.20 3.19
C ASP A 34 10.37 3.51 4.52
N PHE A 35 11.04 2.37 4.40
CA PHE A 35 11.43 1.51 5.52
C PHE A 35 10.30 0.98 6.40
N ALA A 36 9.04 1.15 5.97
CA ALA A 36 7.89 0.49 6.56
C ALA A 36 7.39 -0.65 5.67
N GLU A 37 6.71 -1.61 6.30
CA GLU A 37 6.02 -2.72 5.64
C GLU A 37 4.61 -2.84 6.21
N PHE A 38 3.67 -3.30 5.38
CA PHE A 38 2.31 -3.52 5.81
C PHE A 38 2.21 -4.83 6.58
N ALA A 39 1.73 -4.78 7.81
CA ALA A 39 1.61 -5.96 8.67
C ALA A 39 0.43 -5.84 9.64
N PHE A 40 -0.12 -6.99 10.03
CA PHE A 40 -1.04 -7.09 11.17
C PHE A 40 -0.24 -7.14 12.47
N THR A 41 -0.12 -6.00 13.15
CA THR A 41 0.73 -5.85 14.33
C THR A 41 0.04 -5.06 15.44
N TYR A 42 0.67 -4.98 16.62
CA TYR A 42 0.18 -4.15 17.71
C TYR A 42 0.22 -2.67 17.31
N GLU A 43 -0.76 -1.91 17.79
CA GLU A 43 -0.81 -0.46 17.55
C GLU A 43 0.38 0.26 18.19
N CYS A 44 0.86 -0.23 19.34
CA CYS A 44 2.07 0.28 19.97
C CYS A 44 3.29 -0.07 19.10
N GLN A 45 4.03 0.95 18.67
CA GLN A 45 5.30 0.81 17.97
C GLN A 45 6.37 1.60 18.72
N PRO A 46 7.55 0.99 19.00
CA PRO A 46 8.63 1.65 19.70
C PRO A 46 9.15 2.84 18.89
N THR A 47 9.61 3.86 19.60
CA THR A 47 10.22 5.06 19.03
C THR A 47 11.66 5.24 19.50
N CYS A 48 12.41 6.18 18.93
CA CYS A 48 13.75 6.49 19.41
C CYS A 48 13.77 6.91 20.89
N ALA A 49 12.79 7.72 21.33
CA ALA A 49 12.64 8.17 22.70
C ALA A 49 12.07 7.08 23.63
N GLU A 50 11.17 6.25 23.13
CA GLU A 50 10.51 5.18 23.88
C GLU A 50 10.78 3.83 23.22
N ARG A 51 11.91 3.22 23.58
CA ARG A 51 12.42 1.97 22.97
C ARG A 51 11.58 0.74 23.28
N ILE A 52 10.69 0.84 24.28
CA ILE A 52 9.91 -0.28 24.79
C ILE A 52 8.43 0.07 24.64
N CYS A 53 7.69 -0.81 23.98
CA CYS A 53 6.25 -0.80 23.94
C CYS A 53 5.75 -1.97 24.80
N ILE A 54 5.03 -1.67 25.89
CA ILE A 54 4.47 -2.73 26.75
C ILE A 54 3.26 -3.33 26.05
N ILE A 55 3.35 -4.61 25.72
CA ILE A 55 2.27 -5.39 25.11
C ILE A 55 1.61 -6.22 26.20
N THR A 56 0.31 -6.00 26.38
CA THR A 56 -0.56 -6.74 27.30
C THR A 56 -1.53 -7.64 26.51
N PRO A 57 -2.21 -8.60 27.16
CA PRO A 57 -3.26 -9.40 26.52
C PRO A 57 -4.42 -8.56 25.93
N THR A 58 -4.63 -7.35 26.45
CA THR A 58 -5.66 -6.40 25.99
C THR A 58 -5.17 -5.42 24.92
N SER A 59 -3.90 -5.53 24.48
CA SER A 59 -3.34 -4.62 23.49
C SER A 59 -3.96 -4.82 22.11
N VAL A 60 -4.36 -3.70 21.51
CA VAL A 60 -5.03 -3.68 20.21
C VAL A 60 -4.04 -4.02 19.10
N LYS A 61 -4.47 -4.90 18.19
CA LYS A 61 -3.80 -5.19 16.92
C LYS A 61 -4.61 -4.61 15.77
N ARG A 62 -3.92 -4.14 14.73
CA ARG A 62 -4.54 -3.67 13.49
C ARG A 62 -3.60 -3.87 12.30
N ASP A 63 -4.20 -3.87 11.12
CA ASP A 63 -3.45 -3.75 9.88
C ASP A 63 -2.89 -2.33 9.75
N ALA A 64 -1.56 -2.21 9.73
CA ALA A 64 -0.89 -0.92 9.66
C ALA A 64 0.50 -1.04 9.02
N CYS A 65 1.04 0.09 8.59
CA CYS A 65 2.45 0.18 8.23
C CYS A 65 3.30 0.21 9.50
N THR A 66 4.18 -0.78 9.64
CA THR A 66 5.15 -0.91 10.74
C THR A 66 6.57 -0.78 10.21
N CYS A 67 7.51 -0.34 11.04
CA CYS A 67 8.90 -0.30 10.63
C CYS A 67 9.43 -1.71 10.36
N LYS A 68 10.16 -1.87 9.25
CA LYS A 68 10.88 -3.10 8.91
C LYS A 68 11.91 -3.43 9.99
N LEU A 69 12.33 -4.69 10.04
CA LEU A 69 13.40 -5.13 10.94
C LEU A 69 14.67 -4.26 10.78
N GLY A 70 15.23 -3.79 11.89
CA GLY A 70 16.41 -2.90 11.92
C GLY A 70 16.09 -1.40 11.78
N TYR A 71 14.81 -1.05 11.65
CA TYR A 71 14.31 0.32 11.65
C TYR A 71 13.40 0.57 12.86
N ILE A 72 13.32 1.81 13.29
CA ILE A 72 12.53 2.27 14.43
C ILE A 72 11.85 3.61 14.09
N ARG A 73 10.69 3.90 14.67
CA ARG A 73 10.06 5.21 14.46
C ARG A 73 10.88 6.30 15.15
N GLU A 74 11.10 7.40 14.47
CA GLU A 74 11.80 8.53 15.07
C GLU A 74 10.98 9.12 16.25
N TYR A 75 9.69 9.35 16.02
CA TYR A 75 8.70 9.79 17.00
C TYR A 75 7.34 9.15 16.69
N LYS A 76 6.33 9.37 17.55
CA LYS A 76 4.98 8.80 17.36
C LYS A 76 4.41 9.24 16.00
N ASN A 77 4.01 8.26 15.17
CA ASN A 77 3.56 8.47 13.79
C ASN A 77 4.60 9.10 12.83
N GLY A 78 5.86 9.23 13.25
CA GLY A 78 6.96 9.71 12.43
C GLY A 78 7.52 8.66 11.47
N PRO A 79 8.57 9.01 10.71
CA PRO A 79 9.21 8.11 9.76
C PRO A 79 9.93 6.96 10.47
N CYS A 80 10.10 5.85 9.75
CA CYS A 80 10.98 4.77 10.15
C CYS A 80 12.41 5.13 9.75
N ILE A 81 13.32 5.18 10.72
CA ILE A 81 14.74 5.44 10.50
C ILE A 81 15.57 4.24 10.94
N ARG A 82 16.82 4.12 10.47
CA ARG A 82 17.72 3.09 10.99
C ARG A 82 17.90 3.28 12.49
N THR A 83 17.82 2.22 13.27
CA THR A 83 17.94 2.28 14.74
C THR A 83 19.23 2.97 15.21
N SER A 84 20.31 2.86 14.42
CA SER A 84 21.60 3.51 14.67
C SER A 84 21.62 5.03 14.45
N ARG A 85 20.54 5.60 13.91
CA ARG A 85 20.39 7.05 13.64
C ARG A 85 19.53 7.76 14.69
N CYS A 86 19.01 7.04 15.68
CA CYS A 86 18.29 7.70 16.77
C CYS A 86 19.22 8.70 17.48
N PRO A 87 18.71 9.89 17.83
CA PRO A 87 19.44 10.82 18.69
C PRO A 87 19.73 10.14 20.05
N LEU A 88 20.94 10.38 20.57
CA LEU A 88 21.35 9.97 21.92
C LEU A 88 20.65 10.83 22.97
#